data_AF-A0A352CQN5-F1
#
_entry.id   AF-A0A352CQN5-F1
#
_cell.length_a   1.000
_cell.length_b   1.000
_cell.length_c   1.000
_cell.angle_alpha   90.00
_cell.angle_beta   90.00
_cell.angle_gamma   90.00
#
_symmetry.space_group_name_H-M   'P 1'
#
loop_
_entity.id
_entity.type
_entity.pdbx_description
1 polymer ?
#
loop_
_entity_poly.entity_id
_entity_poly.type
_entity_poly.pdbx_seq_one_letter_code
_entity_poly.pdbx_strand_id
1 'polypeptide(L)'
;MGRPDMFFDLLSHSDKRSAEDQEQKLLLFVLFVFAAGCFFRWIYTAQVPYNISRHDLGEISDWQTVTKGHLGYIQYLYQFHRFPEVREEYSQFYHPPLFHLCGAAVMKFILHFGGSVTEAFEWIQAMNMVFADIAVLFSILTVFRTVRASDSCLLLTVFFSFCPIWFILGTEINNDCLMTMFCTITVYLTVCWIQERSWRLIVLLALSFALGMLSKTSAVLLAPAVGLVFLYALWKDRKKPGTILLQIALFSIICVPLGLSWVLRSRILFGIPFNYVPAFDTDSGQYIGTVPLTARLGLPSVQQMTLCSIDW
;
A
#
# COMPACT_ATOMS: atom_id res chain seq x y z
N MET A 1 44.19 -47.80 11.04
CA MET A 1 42.83 -47.29 10.74
C MET A 1 42.70 -45.90 11.36
N GLY A 2 43.02 -44.86 10.60
CA GLY A 2 42.98 -43.45 11.04
C GLY A 2 42.06 -42.67 10.10
N ARG A 3 41.15 -41.89 10.69
CA ARG A 3 39.98 -41.20 10.11
C ARG A 3 40.23 -40.42 8.81
N PRO A 4 39.49 -40.71 7.72
CA PRO A 4 39.33 -39.83 6.55
C PRO A 4 38.32 -38.68 6.77
N ASP A 5 37.56 -38.70 7.86
CA ASP A 5 36.31 -37.91 7.96
C ASP A 5 36.52 -36.42 8.31
N MET A 6 37.67 -36.09 8.92
CA MET A 6 37.90 -34.75 9.48
C MET A 6 38.21 -33.68 8.41
N PHE A 7 38.74 -34.07 7.25
CA PHE A 7 39.10 -33.13 6.17
C PHE A 7 37.87 -32.72 5.33
N PHE A 8 36.94 -33.65 5.11
CA PHE A 8 35.67 -33.35 4.44
C PHE A 8 34.75 -32.48 5.31
N ASP A 9 34.72 -32.69 6.63
CA ASP A 9 33.98 -31.84 7.56
C ASP A 9 34.51 -30.39 7.58
N LEU A 10 35.84 -30.21 7.57
CA LEU A 10 36.48 -28.88 7.52
C LEU A 10 36.19 -28.12 6.21
N LEU A 11 36.24 -28.81 5.06
CA LEU A 11 35.88 -28.21 3.77
C LEU A 11 34.39 -27.85 3.70
N SER A 12 33.51 -28.72 4.21
CA SER A 12 32.07 -28.44 4.25
C SER A 12 31.73 -27.25 5.17
N HIS A 13 32.44 -27.10 6.28
CA HIS A 13 32.29 -25.95 7.17
C HIS A 13 32.87 -24.66 6.58
N SER A 14 34.00 -24.75 5.88
CA SER A 14 34.60 -23.60 5.17
C SER A 14 33.69 -23.08 4.05
N ASP A 15 33.11 -23.98 3.23
CA ASP A 15 32.21 -23.59 2.13
C ASP A 15 30.88 -23.02 2.65
N LYS A 16 30.32 -23.60 3.72
CA LYS A 16 29.12 -23.04 4.37
C LYS A 16 29.38 -21.64 4.93
N ARG A 17 30.53 -21.44 5.59
CA ARG A 17 30.91 -20.16 6.15
C ARG A 17 31.15 -19.09 5.07
N SER A 18 31.77 -19.49 3.95
CA SER A 18 31.95 -18.61 2.78
C SER A 18 30.62 -18.20 2.14
N ALA A 19 29.67 -19.14 2.01
CA ALA A 19 28.33 -18.86 1.49
C ALA A 19 27.51 -17.96 2.43
N GLU A 20 27.56 -18.20 3.74
CA GLU A 20 26.91 -17.34 4.76
C GLU A 20 27.51 -15.93 4.76
N ASP A 21 28.82 -15.78 4.66
CA ASP A 21 29.49 -14.48 4.56
C ASP A 21 29.09 -13.72 3.28
N GLN A 22 28.90 -14.43 2.17
CA GLN A 22 28.46 -13.85 0.90
C GLN A 22 26.99 -13.40 0.95
N GLU A 23 26.12 -14.18 1.58
CA GLU A 23 24.72 -13.82 1.82
C GLU A 23 24.59 -12.60 2.74
N GLN A 24 25.40 -12.53 3.81
CA GLN A 24 25.45 -11.37 4.70
C GLN A 24 25.90 -10.10 3.97
N LYS A 25 26.94 -10.18 3.13
CA LYS A 25 27.39 -9.03 2.32
C LYS A 25 26.30 -8.56 1.36
N LEU A 26 25.60 -9.48 0.70
CA LEU A 26 24.50 -9.13 -0.19
C LEU A 26 23.33 -8.48 0.57
N LEU A 27 22.98 -9.01 1.74
CA LEU A 27 21.96 -8.41 2.60
C LEU A 27 22.34 -6.98 3.03
N LEU A 28 23.57 -6.76 3.45
CA LEU A 28 24.07 -5.42 3.79
C LEU A 28 23.98 -4.47 2.60
N PHE A 29 24.33 -4.94 1.40
CA PHE A 29 24.24 -4.13 0.19
C PHE A 29 22.79 -3.78 -0.17
N VAL A 30 21.86 -4.72 -0.02
CA VAL A 30 20.43 -4.44 -0.19
C VAL A 30 19.94 -3.42 0.82
N LEU A 31 20.29 -3.57 2.10
CA LEU A 31 19.89 -2.62 3.14
C LEU A 31 20.45 -1.22 2.85
N PHE A 32 21.68 -1.14 2.35
CA PHE A 32 22.28 0.12 1.89
C PHE A 32 21.50 0.74 0.73
N VAL A 33 21.16 -0.04 -0.31
CA VAL A 33 20.38 0.42 -1.47
C VAL A 33 18.99 0.91 -1.04
N PHE A 34 18.32 0.15 -0.16
CA PHE A 34 17.04 0.55 0.40
C PHE A 34 17.15 1.87 1.17
N ALA A 35 18.13 1.98 2.08
CA ALA A 35 18.36 3.18 2.87
C ALA A 35 18.69 4.39 1.99
N ALA A 36 19.47 4.22 0.92
CA ALA A 36 19.72 5.26 -0.06
C ALA A 36 18.42 5.71 -0.75
N GLY A 37 17.58 4.76 -1.17
CA GLY A 37 16.26 5.06 -1.75
C GLY A 37 15.38 5.87 -0.79
N CYS A 38 15.32 5.49 0.50
CA CYS A 38 14.61 6.26 1.52
C CYS A 38 15.20 7.67 1.63
N PHE A 39 16.52 7.80 1.75
CA PHE A 39 17.19 9.09 1.86
C PHE A 39 16.82 10.05 0.71
N PHE A 40 16.84 9.57 -0.54
CA PHE A 40 16.43 10.40 -1.68
C PHE A 40 14.94 10.74 -1.68
N ARG A 41 14.07 9.82 -1.25
CA ARG A 41 12.63 10.11 -1.08
C ARG A 41 12.37 11.18 -0.03
N TRP A 42 13.14 11.20 1.05
CA TRP A 42 13.05 12.24 2.09
C TRP A 42 13.59 13.60 1.60
N ILE A 43 14.68 13.62 0.82
CA ILE A 43 15.13 14.85 0.14
C ILE A 43 14.02 15.39 -0.77
N TYR A 44 13.39 14.51 -1.56
CA TYR A 44 12.31 14.89 -2.45
C TYR A 44 11.11 15.46 -1.67
N THR A 45 10.69 14.79 -0.60
CA THR A 45 9.59 15.26 0.28
C THR A 45 9.89 16.63 0.88
N ALA A 46 11.13 16.87 1.33
CA ALA A 46 11.51 18.16 1.91
C ALA A 46 11.55 19.31 0.90
N GLN A 47 11.71 19.02 -0.39
CA GLN A 47 11.78 20.03 -1.46
C GLN A 47 10.43 20.32 -2.10
N VAL A 48 9.48 19.38 -1.98
CA VAL A 48 8.21 19.41 -2.69
C VAL A 48 7.11 19.94 -1.78
N PRO A 49 6.46 21.07 -2.14
CA PRO A 49 5.30 21.55 -1.40
C PRO A 49 4.17 20.52 -1.37
N TYR A 50 3.46 20.43 -0.24
CA TYR A 50 2.36 19.48 -0.07
C TYR A 50 1.23 19.62 -1.11
N ASN A 51 1.10 20.80 -1.71
CA ASN A 51 0.05 21.12 -2.68
C ASN A 51 0.48 20.96 -4.15
N ILE A 52 1.67 20.42 -4.43
CA ILE A 52 2.12 20.17 -5.80
C ILE A 52 1.30 19.05 -6.46
N SER A 53 1.03 17.96 -5.71
CA SER A 53 0.17 16.88 -6.18
C SER A 53 -1.25 17.18 -5.72
N ARG A 54 -2.06 17.65 -6.68
CA ARG A 54 -3.46 18.02 -6.44
C ARG A 54 -4.41 16.85 -6.61
N HIS A 55 -3.90 15.61 -6.77
CA HIS A 55 -4.75 14.45 -7.00
C HIS A 55 -5.73 14.28 -5.83
N ASP A 56 -6.99 14.63 -6.08
CA ASP A 56 -8.10 14.57 -5.13
C ASP A 56 -7.87 15.32 -3.80
N LEU A 57 -6.87 16.19 -3.76
CA LEU A 57 -6.39 16.86 -2.55
C LEU A 57 -7.48 17.73 -1.92
N GLY A 58 -8.23 18.45 -2.75
CA GLY A 58 -9.33 19.31 -2.34
C GLY A 58 -8.88 20.70 -1.88
N GLU A 59 -9.70 21.30 -1.02
CA GLU A 59 -9.54 22.69 -0.57
C GLU A 59 -9.36 22.74 0.96
N ILE A 60 -8.60 23.72 1.42
CA ILE A 60 -8.36 23.96 2.85
C ILE A 60 -9.61 24.61 3.45
N SER A 61 -10.18 24.00 4.49
CA SER A 61 -11.32 24.55 5.22
C SER A 61 -10.96 25.85 5.94
N ASP A 62 -11.89 26.81 5.88
CA ASP A 62 -11.91 28.06 6.64
C ASP A 62 -12.41 27.89 8.08
N TRP A 63 -12.61 26.64 8.52
CA TRP A 63 -13.18 26.24 9.81
C TRP A 63 -14.66 26.58 10.03
N GLN A 64 -15.30 27.20 9.04
CA GLN A 64 -16.73 27.53 9.07
C GLN A 64 -17.53 26.62 8.13
N THR A 65 -16.92 26.26 7.00
CA THR A 65 -17.51 25.46 5.94
C THR A 65 -16.75 24.14 5.76
N VAL A 66 -17.51 23.07 5.51
CA VAL A 66 -16.95 21.77 5.16
C VAL A 66 -16.50 21.82 3.71
N THR A 67 -15.20 21.63 3.48
CA THR A 67 -14.61 21.58 2.14
C THR A 67 -14.52 20.14 1.61
N LYS A 68 -14.38 20.01 0.29
CA LYS A 68 -14.25 18.73 -0.42
C LYS A 68 -12.80 18.22 -0.42
N GLY A 69 -12.64 16.95 -0.77
CA GLY A 69 -11.34 16.31 -0.99
C GLY A 69 -10.66 15.76 0.27
N HIS A 70 -9.45 15.24 0.13
CA HIS A 70 -8.72 14.61 1.22
C HIS A 70 -8.41 15.57 2.39
N LEU A 71 -8.00 16.81 2.10
CA LEU A 71 -7.73 17.81 3.15
C LEU A 71 -9.00 18.18 3.91
N GLY A 72 -10.10 18.44 3.19
CA GLY A 72 -11.41 18.72 3.80
C GLY A 72 -11.89 17.59 4.69
N TYR A 73 -11.66 16.32 4.30
CA TYR A 73 -12.03 15.16 5.11
C TYR A 73 -11.17 15.06 6.38
N ILE A 74 -9.86 15.26 6.27
CA ILE A 74 -8.95 15.29 7.44
C ILE A 74 -9.38 16.39 8.41
N GLN A 75 -9.63 17.61 7.91
CA GLN A 75 -10.08 18.74 8.73
C GLN A 75 -11.45 18.49 9.36
N TYR A 76 -12.38 17.86 8.64
CA TYR A 76 -13.68 17.46 9.17
C TYR A 76 -13.54 16.53 10.39
N LEU A 77 -12.71 15.47 10.27
CA LEU A 77 -12.48 14.54 11.37
C LEU A 77 -11.78 15.22 12.56
N TYR A 78 -10.85 16.12 12.29
CA TYR A 78 -10.20 16.93 13.31
C TYR A 78 -11.20 17.85 14.04
N GLN A 79 -12.11 18.52 13.33
CA GLN A 79 -13.04 19.50 13.91
C GLN A 79 -14.23 18.86 14.61
N PHE A 80 -14.86 17.86 13.98
CA PHE A 80 -16.15 17.32 14.43
C PHE A 80 -16.04 16.00 15.20
N HIS A 81 -14.87 15.34 15.18
CA HIS A 81 -14.61 14.08 15.89
C HIS A 81 -15.65 12.97 15.64
N ARG A 82 -16.24 12.97 14.45
CA ARG A 82 -17.25 12.00 14.02
C ARG A 82 -17.08 11.70 12.54
N PHE A 83 -17.58 10.56 12.10
CA PHE A 83 -17.57 10.20 10.68
C PHE A 83 -18.58 11.06 9.90
N PRO A 84 -18.19 11.57 8.72
CA PRO A 84 -19.10 12.36 7.91
C PRO A 84 -20.24 11.53 7.35
N GLU A 85 -21.28 12.23 6.93
CA GLU A 85 -22.23 11.70 5.96
C GLU A 85 -21.57 11.63 4.59
N VAL A 86 -21.87 10.58 3.84
CA VAL A 86 -21.35 10.47 2.48
C VAL A 86 -22.32 11.15 1.54
N ARG A 87 -21.90 12.28 1.00
CA ARG A 87 -22.64 13.11 0.03
C ARG A 87 -21.74 13.40 -1.17
N GLU A 88 -22.34 13.49 -2.34
CA GLU A 88 -21.62 13.72 -3.60
C GLU A 88 -20.83 15.04 -3.59
N GLU A 89 -21.39 16.08 -2.97
CA GLU A 89 -20.79 17.40 -2.78
C GLU A 89 -19.42 17.38 -2.07
N TYR A 90 -19.18 16.39 -1.20
CA TYR A 90 -17.95 16.27 -0.44
C TYR A 90 -16.84 15.51 -1.18
N SER A 91 -17.12 15.00 -2.38
CA SER A 91 -16.18 14.24 -3.21
C SER A 91 -15.60 13.04 -2.45
N GLN A 92 -14.39 13.14 -1.90
CA GLN A 92 -13.60 12.04 -1.33
C GLN A 92 -14.09 11.47 0.01
N PHE A 93 -15.20 11.96 0.56
CA PHE A 93 -15.73 11.54 1.86
C PHE A 93 -16.34 10.12 1.85
N TYR A 94 -16.57 9.56 0.66
CA TYR A 94 -16.98 8.16 0.52
C TYR A 94 -15.86 7.17 0.86
N HIS A 95 -14.59 7.61 0.83
CA HIS A 95 -13.47 6.73 1.10
C HIS A 95 -13.47 6.23 2.55
N PRO A 96 -13.03 4.97 2.76
CA PRO A 96 -12.74 4.45 4.08
C PRO A 96 -11.77 5.35 4.87
N PRO A 97 -11.96 5.51 6.19
CA PRO A 97 -11.44 6.67 6.92
C PRO A 97 -10.02 6.48 7.47
N LEU A 98 -9.34 5.34 7.28
CA LEU A 98 -8.11 5.03 8.02
C LEU A 98 -7.02 6.08 7.77
N PHE A 99 -6.77 6.43 6.51
CA PHE A 99 -5.80 7.47 6.15
C PHE A 99 -6.18 8.83 6.77
N HIS A 100 -7.44 9.22 6.65
CA HIS A 100 -7.92 10.51 7.11
C HIS A 100 -7.91 10.63 8.65
N LEU A 101 -8.15 9.53 9.36
CA LEU A 101 -8.01 9.44 10.81
C LEU A 101 -6.55 9.63 11.24
N CYS A 102 -5.60 8.98 10.54
CA CYS A 102 -4.17 9.21 10.77
C CYS A 102 -3.80 10.67 10.52
N GLY A 103 -4.28 11.25 9.40
CA GLY A 103 -4.07 12.67 9.10
C GLY A 103 -4.63 13.60 10.17
N ALA A 104 -5.85 13.35 10.64
CA ALA A 104 -6.48 14.14 11.70
C ALA A 104 -5.72 14.03 13.04
N ALA A 105 -5.14 12.86 13.33
CA ALA A 105 -4.30 12.67 14.51
C ALA A 105 -2.98 13.45 14.42
N VAL A 106 -2.31 13.45 13.26
CA VAL A 106 -1.11 14.27 13.01
C VAL A 106 -1.46 15.75 13.13
N MET A 107 -2.55 16.18 12.51
CA MET A 107 -3.03 17.55 12.61
C MET A 107 -3.31 17.97 14.05
N LYS A 108 -3.97 17.11 14.83
CA LYS A 108 -4.21 17.35 16.25
C LYS A 108 -2.91 17.50 17.03
N PHE A 109 -1.91 16.66 16.75
CA PHE A 109 -0.61 16.74 17.40
C PHE A 109 0.10 18.06 17.08
N ILE A 110 0.25 18.41 15.80
CA ILE A 110 0.96 19.62 15.38
C ILE A 110 0.29 20.90 15.90
N LEU A 111 -1.04 21.02 15.75
CA LEU A 111 -1.76 22.20 16.22
C LEU A 111 -1.75 22.31 17.76
N HIS A 112 -1.72 21.19 18.49
CA HIS A 112 -1.61 21.21 19.96
C HIS A 112 -0.31 21.86 20.45
N PHE A 113 0.78 21.72 19.70
CA PHE A 113 2.08 22.33 20.00
C PHE A 113 2.26 23.72 19.37
N GLY A 114 1.17 24.33 18.89
CA GLY A 114 1.19 25.69 18.32
C GLY A 114 1.68 25.77 16.88
N GLY A 115 1.81 24.63 16.19
CA GLY A 115 2.13 24.58 14.77
C GLY A 115 0.99 25.12 13.89
N SER A 116 1.29 25.38 12.63
CA SER A 116 0.31 25.89 11.66
C SER A 116 -0.44 24.77 10.93
N VAL A 117 -1.55 25.10 10.26
CA VAL A 117 -2.30 24.16 9.40
C VAL A 117 -1.43 23.67 8.23
N THR A 118 -0.67 24.59 7.63
CA THR A 118 0.29 24.28 6.57
C THR A 118 1.33 23.27 7.05
N GLU A 119 1.91 23.53 8.22
CA GLU A 119 2.88 22.62 8.85
C GLU A 119 2.26 21.25 9.15
N ALA A 120 1.01 21.21 9.61
CA ALA A 120 0.29 19.94 9.80
C ALA A 120 0.18 19.15 8.48
N PHE A 121 -0.11 19.81 7.35
CA PHE A 121 -0.16 19.14 6.04
C PHE A 121 1.21 18.66 5.57
N GLU A 122 2.28 19.43 5.79
CA GLU A 122 3.66 18.99 5.52
C GLU A 122 4.02 17.74 6.35
N TRP A 123 3.62 17.67 7.62
CA TRP A 123 3.81 16.48 8.45
C TRP A 123 2.95 15.29 8.03
N ILE A 124 1.74 15.53 7.49
CA ILE A 124 0.91 14.48 6.91
C ILE A 124 1.57 13.94 5.62
N GLN A 125 2.18 14.80 4.82
CA GLN A 125 2.97 14.38 3.65
C GLN A 125 4.18 13.54 4.08
N ALA A 126 4.91 13.97 5.13
CA ALA A 126 6.01 13.19 5.70
C ALA A 126 5.55 11.83 6.23
N MET A 127 4.40 11.76 6.91
CA MET A 127 3.77 10.49 7.32
C MET A 127 3.48 9.60 6.10
N ASN A 128 2.98 10.17 5.02
CA ASN A 128 2.67 9.41 3.81
C ASN A 128 3.93 8.88 3.11
N MET A 129 5.05 9.61 3.19
CA MET A 129 6.35 9.12 2.74
C MET A 129 6.85 7.92 3.57
N VAL A 130 6.57 7.89 4.88
CA VAL A 130 6.84 6.69 5.70
C VAL A 130 6.08 5.48 5.17
N PHE A 131 4.81 5.65 4.73
CA PHE A 131 4.05 4.55 4.14
C PHE A 131 4.69 4.04 2.84
N ALA A 132 5.23 4.93 2.00
CA ALA A 132 5.98 4.54 0.80
C ALA A 132 7.23 3.74 1.15
N ASP A 133 8.02 4.17 2.13
CA ASP A 133 9.22 3.46 2.58
C ASP A 133 8.89 2.05 3.10
N ILE A 134 7.81 1.92 3.89
CA ILE A 134 7.33 0.62 4.38
C ILE A 134 6.86 -0.23 3.19
N ALA A 135 6.14 0.35 2.22
CA ALA A 135 5.66 -0.38 1.06
C ALA A 135 6.81 -0.98 0.24
N VAL A 136 7.88 -0.19 0.04
CA VAL A 136 9.13 -0.61 -0.62
C VAL A 136 9.83 -1.71 0.18
N LEU A 137 9.95 -1.55 1.50
CA LEU A 137 10.58 -2.55 2.37
C LEU A 137 9.91 -3.92 2.24
N PHE A 138 8.57 -3.98 2.35
CA PHE A 138 7.84 -5.24 2.24
C PHE A 138 7.89 -5.84 0.82
N SER A 139 8.02 -5.00 -0.21
CA SER A 139 8.27 -5.47 -1.58
C SER A 139 9.64 -6.16 -1.70
N ILE A 140 10.69 -5.55 -1.15
CA ILE A 140 12.04 -6.12 -1.11
C ILE A 140 12.05 -7.43 -0.29
N LEU A 141 11.42 -7.44 0.89
CA LEU A 141 11.32 -8.64 1.72
C LEU A 141 10.60 -9.79 1.01
N THR A 142 9.59 -9.47 0.19
CA THR A 142 8.90 -10.46 -0.66
C THR A 142 9.86 -11.05 -1.70
N VAL A 143 10.65 -10.20 -2.38
CA VAL A 143 11.66 -10.64 -3.36
C VAL A 143 12.70 -11.55 -2.70
N PHE A 144 13.27 -11.13 -1.58
CA PHE A 144 14.24 -11.95 -0.81
C PHE A 144 13.69 -13.33 -0.50
N ARG A 145 12.43 -13.38 -0.06
CA ARG A 145 11.79 -14.61 0.38
C ARG A 145 11.37 -15.54 -0.77
N THR A 146 11.29 -15.03 -2.00
CA THR A 146 10.82 -15.78 -3.18
C THR A 146 11.95 -16.20 -4.11
N VAL A 147 12.87 -15.27 -4.43
CA VAL A 147 13.94 -15.48 -5.42
C VAL A 147 15.26 -15.93 -4.77
N ARG A 148 15.37 -15.81 -3.43
CA ARG A 148 16.61 -16.01 -2.65
C ARG A 148 17.72 -15.03 -3.04
N ALA A 149 18.73 -14.94 -2.18
CA ALA A 149 19.84 -13.97 -2.24
C ALA A 149 20.72 -14.18 -3.50
N SER A 150 20.25 -13.66 -4.62
CA SER A 150 20.88 -13.73 -5.96
C SER A 150 21.02 -12.32 -6.55
N ASP A 151 21.77 -12.18 -7.65
CA ASP A 151 21.92 -10.89 -8.36
C ASP A 151 20.58 -10.29 -8.79
N SER A 152 19.58 -11.14 -9.08
CA SER A 152 18.21 -10.71 -9.38
C SER A 152 17.55 -10.00 -8.19
N CYS A 153 17.86 -10.43 -6.96
CA CYS A 153 17.35 -9.79 -5.75
C CYS A 153 17.87 -8.36 -5.61
N LEU A 154 19.15 -8.15 -5.96
CA LEU A 154 19.74 -6.82 -5.96
C LEU A 154 19.12 -5.92 -7.03
N LEU A 155 18.98 -6.41 -8.26
CA LEU A 155 18.37 -5.65 -9.36
C LEU A 155 16.94 -5.20 -9.00
N LEU A 156 16.13 -6.12 -8.45
CA LEU A 156 14.78 -5.82 -7.99
C LEU A 156 14.77 -4.84 -6.81
N THR A 157 15.73 -4.96 -5.89
CA THR A 157 15.89 -4.00 -4.78
C THR A 157 16.17 -2.59 -5.29
N VAL A 158 17.08 -2.44 -6.26
CA VAL A 158 17.35 -1.16 -6.93
C VAL A 158 16.08 -0.63 -7.60
N PHE A 159 15.39 -1.49 -8.37
CA PHE A 159 14.14 -1.11 -9.04
C PHE A 159 13.10 -0.58 -8.04
N PHE A 160 12.79 -1.31 -6.97
CA PHE A 160 11.82 -0.86 -5.97
C PHE A 160 12.29 0.36 -5.20
N SER A 161 13.58 0.44 -4.85
CA SER A 161 14.11 1.56 -4.03
C SER A 161 14.15 2.87 -4.79
N PHE A 162 14.30 2.86 -6.11
CA PHE A 162 14.41 4.05 -6.95
C PHE A 162 13.25 4.22 -7.94
N CYS A 163 12.19 3.41 -7.85
CA CYS A 163 11.04 3.55 -8.74
C CYS A 163 10.37 4.92 -8.52
N PRO A 164 10.21 5.76 -9.57
CA PRO A 164 9.66 7.11 -9.44
C PRO A 164 8.27 7.16 -8.78
N ILE A 165 7.47 6.10 -8.95
CA ILE A 165 6.12 6.04 -8.39
C ILE A 165 6.11 6.17 -6.86
N TRP A 166 7.14 5.72 -6.15
CA TRP A 166 7.20 5.83 -4.69
C TRP A 166 7.51 7.24 -4.20
N PHE A 167 8.21 8.03 -5.03
CA PHE A 167 8.44 9.44 -4.75
C PHE A 167 7.14 10.22 -4.89
N ILE A 168 6.41 9.96 -5.99
CA ILE A 168 5.12 10.59 -6.27
C ILE A 168 4.10 10.18 -5.21
N LEU A 169 3.79 8.89 -5.09
CA LEU A 169 2.79 8.38 -4.13
C LEU A 169 3.08 8.79 -2.70
N GLY A 170 4.36 8.86 -2.30
CA GLY A 170 4.74 9.29 -0.95
C GLY A 170 4.44 10.76 -0.68
N THR A 171 4.47 11.63 -1.68
CA THR A 171 4.18 13.06 -1.51
C THR A 171 2.72 13.45 -1.74
N GLU A 172 1.88 12.55 -2.24
CA GLU A 172 0.45 12.83 -2.41
C GLU A 172 -0.32 12.65 -1.10
N ILE A 173 -0.99 13.69 -0.60
CA ILE A 173 -1.84 13.57 0.59
C ILE A 173 -3.17 12.92 0.21
N ASN A 174 -3.12 11.61 -0.02
CA ASN A 174 -4.27 10.77 -0.33
C ASN A 174 -4.11 9.37 0.30
N ASN A 175 -5.13 8.54 0.15
CA ASN A 175 -5.17 7.20 0.75
C ASN A 175 -4.43 6.12 -0.05
N ASP A 176 -3.91 6.42 -1.25
CA ASP A 176 -3.34 5.42 -2.15
C ASP A 176 -2.05 4.82 -1.63
N CYS A 177 -1.17 5.64 -1.07
CA CYS A 177 0.10 5.15 -0.56
C CYS A 177 -0.10 4.24 0.67
N LEU A 178 -0.99 4.62 1.59
CA LEU A 178 -1.35 3.78 2.75
C LEU A 178 -2.00 2.45 2.34
N MET A 179 -2.93 2.50 1.37
CA MET A 179 -3.52 1.28 0.80
C MET A 179 -2.43 0.39 0.19
N THR A 180 -1.54 0.97 -0.61
CA THR A 180 -0.46 0.26 -1.29
C THR A 180 0.51 -0.38 -0.29
N MET A 181 0.86 0.31 0.79
CA MET A 181 1.64 -0.23 1.90
C MET A 181 1.00 -1.49 2.49
N PHE A 182 -0.29 -1.45 2.80
CA PHE A 182 -0.99 -2.65 3.30
C PHE A 182 -1.09 -3.76 2.26
N CYS A 183 -1.21 -3.44 0.96
CA CYS A 183 -1.18 -4.42 -0.11
C CYS A 183 0.18 -5.14 -0.18
N THR A 184 1.31 -4.43 -0.12
CA THR A 184 2.64 -5.08 -0.16
C THR A 184 2.90 -5.91 1.10
N ILE A 185 2.46 -5.45 2.28
CA ILE A 185 2.48 -6.23 3.53
C ILE A 185 1.63 -7.51 3.36
N THR A 186 0.44 -7.40 2.78
CA THR A 186 -0.46 -8.53 2.55
C THR A 186 0.15 -9.56 1.60
N VAL A 187 0.80 -9.11 0.52
CA VAL A 187 1.54 -10.00 -0.38
C VAL A 187 2.67 -10.72 0.36
N TYR A 188 3.49 -9.99 1.11
CA TYR A 188 4.57 -10.57 1.91
C TYR A 188 4.06 -11.63 2.89
N LEU A 189 3.02 -11.30 3.68
CA LEU A 189 2.43 -12.22 4.65
C LEU A 189 1.78 -13.43 3.99
N THR A 190 1.23 -13.28 2.78
CA THR A 190 0.70 -14.40 1.98
C THR A 190 1.83 -15.37 1.60
N VAL A 191 2.99 -14.84 1.17
CA VAL A 191 4.19 -15.63 0.88
C VAL A 191 4.74 -16.31 2.14
N CYS A 192 4.78 -15.62 3.27
CA CYS A 192 5.19 -16.23 4.54
C CYS A 192 4.23 -17.34 4.96
N TRP A 193 2.92 -17.10 4.85
CA TRP A 193 1.89 -18.05 5.29
C TRP A 193 1.89 -19.32 4.43
N ILE A 194 2.05 -19.23 3.11
CA ILE A 194 2.09 -20.43 2.24
C ILE A 194 3.30 -21.33 2.58
N GLN A 195 4.39 -20.75 3.09
CA GLN A 195 5.60 -21.49 3.47
C GLN A 195 5.51 -22.07 4.89
N GLU A 196 4.99 -21.31 5.86
CA GLU A 196 5.05 -21.67 7.28
C GLU A 196 3.73 -22.20 7.87
N ARG A 197 2.58 -21.95 7.24
CA ARG A 197 1.24 -22.34 7.71
C ARG A 197 0.90 -21.90 9.14
N SER A 198 1.44 -20.77 9.57
CA SER A 198 1.28 -20.28 10.95
C SER A 198 -0.05 -19.57 11.20
N TRP A 199 -0.65 -19.82 12.37
CA TRP A 199 -1.83 -19.12 12.87
C TRP A 199 -1.58 -17.63 13.12
N ARG A 200 -0.37 -17.25 13.53
CA ARG A 200 -0.02 -15.84 13.69
C ARG A 200 -0.03 -15.13 12.34
N LEU A 201 0.53 -15.77 11.31
CA LEU A 201 0.61 -15.19 9.97
C LEU A 201 -0.78 -15.01 9.36
N ILE A 202 -1.71 -15.96 9.54
CA ILE A 202 -3.05 -15.80 8.98
C ILE A 202 -3.83 -14.65 9.63
N VAL A 203 -3.65 -14.42 10.94
CA VAL A 203 -4.25 -13.27 11.64
C VAL A 203 -3.63 -11.96 11.14
N LEU A 204 -2.31 -11.88 11.05
CA LEU A 204 -1.62 -10.69 10.53
C LEU A 204 -2.03 -10.40 9.08
N LEU A 205 -2.16 -11.45 8.25
CA LEU A 205 -2.60 -11.34 6.86
C LEU A 205 -4.04 -10.81 6.77
N ALA A 206 -4.94 -11.30 7.62
CA ALA A 206 -6.32 -10.83 7.68
C ALA A 206 -6.41 -9.35 8.09
N LEU A 207 -5.64 -8.96 9.10
CA LEU A 207 -5.58 -7.59 9.59
C LEU A 207 -4.97 -6.64 8.54
N SER A 208 -3.85 -7.02 7.92
CA SER A 208 -3.21 -6.17 6.88
C SER A 208 -4.14 -5.96 5.70
N PHE A 209 -4.81 -7.02 5.24
CA PHE A 209 -5.77 -6.93 4.15
C PHE A 209 -6.94 -6.00 4.53
N ALA A 210 -7.54 -6.21 5.70
CA ALA A 210 -8.65 -5.38 6.18
C ALA A 210 -8.28 -3.91 6.32
N LEU A 211 -7.09 -3.61 6.85
CA LEU A 211 -6.58 -2.24 6.97
C LEU A 211 -6.29 -1.60 5.61
N GLY A 212 -5.85 -2.39 4.63
CA GLY A 212 -5.76 -1.93 3.23
C GLY A 212 -7.12 -1.50 2.69
N MET A 213 -8.17 -2.31 2.89
CA MET A 213 -9.54 -1.94 2.51
C MET A 213 -10.06 -0.73 3.28
N LEU A 214 -9.72 -0.59 4.57
CA LEU A 214 -10.06 0.57 5.39
C LEU A 214 -9.27 1.83 5.03
N SER A 215 -8.21 1.71 4.23
CA SER A 215 -7.50 2.85 3.62
C SER A 215 -8.17 3.22 2.30
N LYS A 216 -8.37 2.24 1.42
CA LYS A 216 -9.08 2.40 0.14
C LYS A 216 -9.71 1.07 -0.27
N THR A 217 -11.00 1.09 -0.61
CA THR A 217 -11.78 -0.12 -0.95
C THR A 217 -11.15 -0.94 -2.09
N SER A 218 -10.42 -0.29 -3.01
CA SER A 218 -9.73 -0.96 -4.13
C SER A 218 -8.67 -1.97 -3.70
N ALA A 219 -8.23 -1.99 -2.43
CA ALA A 219 -7.40 -3.09 -1.90
C ALA A 219 -8.08 -4.47 -2.08
N VAL A 220 -9.41 -4.52 -2.19
CA VAL A 220 -10.17 -5.75 -2.50
C VAL A 220 -9.73 -6.42 -3.81
N LEU A 221 -9.12 -5.67 -4.74
CA LEU A 221 -8.58 -6.21 -5.99
C LEU A 221 -7.46 -7.25 -5.77
N LEU A 222 -6.86 -7.28 -4.57
CA LEU A 222 -5.88 -8.31 -4.19
C LEU A 222 -6.54 -9.65 -3.80
N ALA A 223 -7.87 -9.67 -3.58
CA ALA A 223 -8.59 -10.84 -3.07
C ALA A 223 -8.48 -12.07 -3.99
N PRO A 224 -8.58 -11.97 -5.33
CA PRO A 224 -8.37 -13.11 -6.21
C PRO A 224 -6.98 -13.72 -6.05
N ALA A 225 -5.93 -12.91 -5.93
CA ALA A 225 -4.57 -13.42 -5.78
C ALA A 225 -4.39 -14.19 -4.45
N VAL A 226 -4.84 -13.62 -3.33
CA VAL A 226 -4.80 -14.30 -2.02
C VAL A 226 -5.68 -15.56 -2.03
N GLY A 227 -6.86 -15.48 -2.63
CA GLY A 227 -7.77 -16.62 -2.79
C GLY A 227 -7.15 -17.77 -3.57
N LEU A 228 -6.43 -17.48 -4.67
CA LEU A 228 -5.71 -18.50 -5.44
C LEU A 228 -4.62 -19.19 -4.60
N VAL A 229 -3.92 -18.45 -3.73
CA VAL A 229 -2.92 -19.04 -2.81
C VAL A 229 -3.59 -19.95 -1.78
N PHE A 230 -4.77 -19.57 -1.25
CA PHE A 230 -5.57 -20.43 -0.37
C PHE A 230 -6.07 -21.69 -1.08
N LEU A 231 -6.54 -21.57 -2.32
CA LEU A 231 -6.96 -22.73 -3.12
C LEU A 231 -5.78 -23.66 -3.42
N TYR A 232 -4.63 -23.10 -3.78
CA TYR A 232 -3.40 -23.86 -3.97
C TYR A 232 -2.99 -24.61 -2.69
N ALA A 233 -3.11 -23.96 -1.52
CA ALA A 233 -2.87 -24.59 -0.23
C ALA A 233 -3.79 -25.78 0.04
N LEU A 234 -5.09 -25.61 -0.18
CA LEU A 234 -6.08 -26.68 -0.03
C LEU A 234 -5.82 -27.84 -0.99
N TRP A 235 -5.40 -27.55 -2.23
CA TRP A 235 -5.05 -28.57 -3.20
C TRP A 235 -3.81 -29.37 -2.78
N LYS A 236 -2.76 -28.70 -2.28
CA LYS A 236 -1.52 -29.33 -1.82
C LYS A 236 -1.76 -30.25 -0.61
N ASP A 237 -2.54 -29.78 0.35
CA ASP A 237 -2.81 -30.49 1.61
C ASP A 237 -4.19 -31.19 1.63
N ARG A 238 -4.71 -31.53 0.44
CA ARG A 238 -6.06 -32.09 0.22
C ARG A 238 -6.42 -33.34 1.02
N LYS A 239 -5.43 -34.07 1.53
CA LYS A 239 -5.64 -35.26 2.38
C LYS A 239 -6.03 -34.91 3.82
N LYS A 240 -5.70 -33.70 4.29
CA LYS A 240 -6.00 -33.19 5.65
C LYS A 240 -6.26 -31.68 5.61
N PRO A 241 -7.32 -31.21 4.93
CA PRO A 241 -7.55 -29.77 4.71
C PRO A 241 -8.06 -29.04 5.95
N GLY A 242 -8.47 -29.75 7.01
CA GLY A 242 -9.17 -29.17 8.16
C GLY A 242 -8.48 -27.96 8.77
N THR A 243 -7.17 -28.04 9.04
CA THR A 243 -6.41 -26.91 9.60
C THR A 243 -6.39 -25.69 8.67
N ILE A 244 -6.25 -25.90 7.36
CA ILE A 244 -6.22 -24.81 6.38
C ILE A 244 -7.61 -24.19 6.25
N LEU A 245 -8.67 -25.00 6.24
CA LEU A 245 -10.05 -24.49 6.24
C LEU A 245 -10.33 -23.63 7.46
N LEU A 246 -9.88 -24.05 8.65
CA LEU A 246 -10.02 -23.23 9.87
C LEU A 246 -9.21 -21.94 9.80
N GLN A 247 -8.01 -21.96 9.20
CA GLN A 247 -7.21 -20.74 8.99
C GLN A 247 -7.89 -19.78 8.00
N ILE A 248 -8.43 -20.30 6.88
CA ILE A 248 -9.20 -19.50 5.91
C ILE A 248 -10.45 -18.94 6.57
N ALA A 249 -11.17 -19.74 7.37
CA ALA A 249 -12.33 -19.27 8.12
C ALA A 249 -11.95 -18.14 9.09
N LEU A 250 -10.86 -18.30 9.83
CA LEU A 250 -10.33 -17.26 10.72
C LEU A 250 -9.97 -15.98 9.94
N PHE A 251 -9.31 -16.12 8.79
CA PHE A 251 -9.02 -14.99 7.90
C PHE A 251 -10.31 -14.27 7.51
N SER A 252 -11.32 -15.00 7.05
CA SER A 252 -12.60 -14.42 6.61
C SER A 252 -13.36 -13.74 7.75
N ILE A 253 -13.41 -14.35 8.93
CA ILE A 253 -14.09 -13.82 10.13
C ILE A 253 -13.46 -12.50 10.58
N ILE A 254 -12.15 -12.31 10.40
CA ILE A 254 -11.48 -11.05 10.73
C ILE A 254 -11.61 -10.05 9.57
N CYS A 255 -11.23 -10.48 8.36
CA CYS A 255 -11.04 -9.60 7.22
C CYS A 255 -12.34 -9.02 6.68
N VAL A 256 -13.38 -9.85 6.52
CA VAL A 256 -14.65 -9.44 5.90
C VAL A 256 -15.38 -8.38 6.72
N PRO A 257 -15.67 -8.58 8.03
CA PRO A 257 -16.40 -7.56 8.79
C PRO A 257 -15.58 -6.30 8.98
N LEU A 258 -14.27 -6.41 9.22
CA LEU A 258 -13.42 -5.24 9.42
C LEU A 258 -13.24 -4.44 8.12
N GLY A 259 -12.84 -5.11 7.03
CA GLY A 259 -12.54 -4.46 5.76
C GLY A 259 -13.75 -3.92 5.03
N LEU A 260 -14.92 -4.58 5.15
CA LEU A 260 -16.16 -4.11 4.51
C LEU A 260 -17.01 -3.21 5.42
N SER A 261 -16.62 -3.01 6.68
CA SER A 261 -17.41 -2.22 7.66
C SER A 261 -17.80 -0.85 7.14
N TRP A 262 -16.87 -0.13 6.50
CA TRP A 262 -17.14 1.20 5.98
C TRP A 262 -18.10 1.18 4.78
N VAL A 263 -17.89 0.26 3.85
CA VAL A 263 -18.76 0.14 2.67
C VAL A 263 -20.17 -0.28 3.08
N LEU A 264 -20.29 -1.18 4.06
CA LEU A 264 -21.56 -1.58 4.65
C LEU A 264 -22.25 -0.40 5.36
N ARG A 265 -21.51 0.38 6.16
CA ARG A 265 -22.03 1.62 6.77
C ARG A 265 -22.58 2.55 5.70
N SER A 266 -21.80 2.81 4.65
CA SER A 266 -22.20 3.73 3.57
C SER A 266 -23.43 3.24 2.81
N ARG A 267 -23.54 1.92 2.59
CA ARG A 267 -24.72 1.32 1.95
C ARG A 267 -25.97 1.41 2.85
N ILE A 268 -25.85 1.10 4.14
CA ILE A 268 -26.98 1.04 5.08
C ILE A 268 -27.49 2.45 5.40
N LEU A 269 -26.60 3.40 5.67
CA LEU A 269 -26.99 4.74 6.11
C LEU A 269 -27.29 5.70 4.96
N PHE A 270 -26.61 5.56 3.82
CA PHE A 270 -26.67 6.53 2.71
C PHE A 270 -27.09 5.91 1.37
N GLY A 271 -27.39 4.61 1.32
CA GLY A 271 -27.85 3.94 0.09
C GLY A 271 -26.78 3.81 -0.99
N ILE A 272 -25.50 4.06 -0.69
CA ILE A 272 -24.42 4.10 -1.67
C ILE A 272 -24.04 2.69 -2.15
N PRO A 273 -23.89 2.45 -3.47
CA PRO A 273 -23.54 1.13 -3.98
C PRO A 273 -22.10 0.70 -3.63
N PHE A 274 -21.84 -0.61 -3.62
CA PHE A 274 -20.52 -1.17 -3.24
C PHE A 274 -19.38 -0.74 -4.18
N ASN A 275 -19.69 -0.47 -5.44
CA ASN A 275 -18.76 -0.03 -6.49
C ASN A 275 -18.88 1.48 -6.75
N TYR A 276 -19.36 2.26 -5.78
CA TYR A 276 -19.52 3.70 -5.96
C TYR A 276 -18.19 4.38 -6.28
N VAL A 277 -18.24 5.15 -7.35
CA VAL A 277 -17.25 6.16 -7.73
C VAL A 277 -18.06 7.41 -8.06
N PRO A 278 -17.67 8.61 -7.60
CA PRO A 278 -18.33 9.84 -7.98
C PRO A 278 -18.46 9.93 -9.50
N ALA A 279 -19.67 10.22 -9.99
CA ALA A 279 -19.87 10.46 -11.41
C ALA A 279 -19.28 11.83 -11.75
N PHE A 280 -18.54 11.91 -12.85
CA PHE A 280 -18.12 13.20 -13.39
C PHE A 280 -19.16 13.68 -14.41
N ASP A 281 -19.44 14.98 -14.39
CA ASP A 281 -20.21 15.62 -15.44
C ASP A 281 -19.57 15.38 -16.81
N THR A 282 -20.39 15.38 -17.86
CA THR A 282 -19.94 15.17 -19.24
C THR A 282 -18.93 16.21 -19.71
N ASP A 283 -18.93 17.37 -19.06
CA ASP A 283 -18.06 18.52 -19.38
C ASP A 283 -16.75 18.48 -18.57
N SER A 284 -16.58 17.49 -17.69
CA SER A 284 -15.33 17.26 -16.97
C SER A 284 -14.22 16.84 -17.94
N GLY A 285 -13.02 17.39 -17.78
CA GLY A 285 -11.82 16.92 -18.51
C GLY A 285 -11.47 15.45 -18.21
N GLN A 286 -12.04 14.86 -17.16
CA GLN A 286 -11.89 13.43 -16.84
C GLN A 286 -12.99 12.56 -17.48
N TYR A 287 -13.99 13.15 -18.15
CA TYR A 287 -15.07 12.41 -18.77
C TYR A 287 -14.60 11.76 -20.07
N ILE A 288 -14.24 10.49 -19.97
CA ILE A 288 -13.87 9.68 -21.15
C ILE A 288 -15.06 8.90 -21.73
N GLY A 289 -16.29 9.18 -21.32
CA GLY A 289 -17.50 8.43 -21.72
C GLY A 289 -17.74 8.39 -23.23
N THR A 290 -17.28 9.41 -23.96
CA THR A 290 -17.31 9.50 -25.43
C THR A 290 -16.17 8.74 -26.13
N VAL A 291 -15.10 8.37 -25.40
CA VAL A 291 -13.94 7.68 -25.96
C VAL A 291 -14.26 6.19 -26.17
N PRO A 292 -14.05 5.61 -27.36
CA PRO A 292 -14.31 4.19 -27.60
C PRO A 292 -13.46 3.26 -26.70
N LEU A 293 -13.98 2.08 -26.36
CA LEU A 293 -13.27 1.10 -25.53
C LEU A 293 -11.88 0.74 -26.09
N THR A 294 -11.77 0.65 -27.42
CA THR A 294 -10.50 0.35 -28.12
C THR A 294 -9.42 1.40 -27.89
N ALA A 295 -9.81 2.68 -27.74
CA ALA A 295 -8.89 3.75 -27.40
C ALA A 295 -8.56 3.79 -25.88
N ARG A 296 -9.50 3.38 -25.02
CA ARG A 296 -9.29 3.31 -23.56
C ARG A 296 -8.41 2.15 -23.11
N LEU A 297 -8.41 1.03 -23.84
CA LEU A 297 -7.56 -0.13 -23.57
C LEU A 297 -6.07 0.13 -23.85
N GLY A 298 -5.72 1.32 -24.34
CA GLY A 298 -4.35 1.81 -24.31
C GLY A 298 -3.42 1.15 -25.31
N LEU A 299 -3.88 0.82 -26.52
CA LEU A 299 -2.96 0.71 -27.65
C LEU A 299 -2.59 2.13 -28.07
N PRO A 300 -1.38 2.64 -27.75
CA PRO A 300 -1.03 3.99 -28.12
C PRO A 300 -0.99 4.07 -29.64
N SER A 301 -1.61 5.11 -30.19
CA SER A 301 -1.45 5.40 -31.61
C SER A 301 0.02 5.74 -31.91
N VAL A 302 0.47 5.56 -33.16
CA VAL A 302 1.84 5.93 -33.57
C VAL A 302 2.12 7.41 -33.24
N GLN A 303 1.12 8.29 -33.33
CA GLN A 303 1.22 9.68 -32.91
C GLN A 303 1.44 9.84 -31.40
N GLN A 304 0.69 9.12 -30.57
CA GLN A 304 0.86 9.13 -29.10
C GLN A 304 2.23 8.62 -28.65
N MET A 305 2.85 7.70 -29.41
CA MET A 305 4.22 7.26 -29.14
C MET A 305 5.28 8.33 -29.47
N THR A 306 4.97 9.29 -30.35
CA THR A 306 5.89 10.34 -30.81
C THR A 306 5.67 11.70 -30.17
N LEU A 307 4.59 11.88 -29.40
CA LEU A 307 4.27 13.12 -28.71
C LEU A 307 5.02 13.17 -27.36
N CYS A 308 5.72 14.28 -27.10
CA CYS A 308 6.38 14.56 -25.81
C CYS A 308 5.44 15.20 -24.78
N SER A 309 4.17 15.42 -25.10
CA SER A 309 3.14 15.90 -24.17
C SER A 309 1.89 15.04 -24.27
N ILE A 310 1.34 14.72 -23.10
CA ILE A 310 -0.03 14.27 -22.96
C ILE A 310 -0.81 15.54 -22.63
N ASP A 311 -1.41 16.14 -23.64
CA ASP A 311 -2.40 17.20 -23.42
C ASP A 311 -3.66 16.52 -22.87
N TRP A 312 -3.98 16.81 -21.61
CA TRP A 312 -5.23 16.42 -20.97
C TRP A 312 -6.29 17.48 -21.24
#